data_AF-A0A2R6NG74-F1
#
_entry.id   AF-A0A2R6NG74-F1
#
_cell.length_a   1.000
_cell.length_b   1.000
_cell.length_c   1.000
_cell.angle_alpha   90.00
_cell.angle_beta   90.00
_cell.angle_gamma   90.00
#
_symmetry.space_group_name_H-M   'P 1'
#
loop_
_entity.id
_entity.type
_entity.pdbx_description
1 polymer ?
#
loop_
_entity_poly.entity_id
_entity_poly.type
_entity_poly.pdbx_seq_one_letter_code
_entity_poly.pdbx_strand_id
1 'polypeptide(L)'
;MEHTTRSKPGLITKALRYPMCTQSVLEAMLRIPACAQLECSASGATELPRRLFRSLSSQEKKLWNTEDAPLPLLRYLYAHPRIPTPHADSWDGYPLTRAVASGFIPLVHFLLDKEASPAHKGAIAVHVAIRRRDLRLVKMLIEPDVSPAPVREGELKHDTHKGGKVSIRKRRKSVEEDYGAKKGAKRRRIEDRVSVNAAMLKAAVACDARDIAEYFMKEKSCIPDMETVKLLSAQQSGSERKKTNRHNPGSHHYPVT
;
A
#
# COMPACT_ATOMS: atom_id res chain seq x y z
N MET A 1 17.90 -27.16 -13.71
CA MET A 1 17.59 -26.02 -14.60
C MET A 1 16.25 -26.32 -15.23
N GLU A 2 15.17 -25.80 -14.65
CA GLU A 2 13.82 -26.03 -15.19
C GLU A 2 13.56 -25.06 -16.33
N HIS A 3 13.40 -25.59 -17.54
CA HIS A 3 12.95 -24.81 -18.68
C HIS A 3 11.44 -24.59 -18.56
N THR A 4 11.02 -23.48 -17.96
CA THR A 4 9.63 -23.04 -18.02
C THR A 4 9.27 -22.78 -19.48
N THR A 5 8.51 -23.68 -20.10
CA THR A 5 7.94 -23.48 -21.42
C THR A 5 6.98 -22.29 -21.33
N ARG A 6 7.41 -21.15 -21.88
CA ARG A 6 6.65 -19.90 -21.80
C ARG A 6 5.37 -20.04 -22.62
N SER A 7 4.27 -20.33 -21.94
CA SER A 7 2.94 -20.37 -22.54
C SER A 7 2.66 -19.06 -23.28
N LYS A 8 2.05 -19.16 -24.47
CA LYS A 8 1.76 -17.98 -25.30
C LYS A 8 0.78 -17.09 -24.52
N PRO A 9 1.01 -15.78 -24.42
CA PRO A 9 0.13 -14.89 -23.67
C PRO A 9 -1.27 -14.88 -24.29
N GLY A 10 -2.30 -14.93 -23.45
CA GLY A 10 -3.70 -14.87 -23.84
C GLY A 10 -4.05 -13.59 -24.62
N LEU A 11 -5.17 -13.62 -25.34
CA LEU A 11 -5.63 -12.48 -26.14
C LEU A 11 -5.76 -11.20 -25.30
N ILE A 12 -6.34 -11.30 -24.10
CA ILE A 12 -6.51 -10.17 -23.18
C ILE A 12 -5.15 -9.60 -22.75
N THR A 13 -4.20 -10.46 -22.38
CA THR A 13 -2.82 -10.02 -22.07
C THR A 13 -2.18 -9.28 -23.25
N LYS A 14 -2.41 -9.71 -24.49
CA LYS A 14 -1.91 -9.01 -25.69
C LYS A 14 -2.62 -7.69 -25.91
N ALA A 15 -3.94 -7.63 -25.79
CA ALA A 15 -4.72 -6.40 -25.95
C ALA A 15 -4.28 -5.35 -24.94
N LEU A 16 -4.11 -5.75 -23.67
CA LEU A 16 -3.59 -4.91 -22.60
C LEU A 16 -2.14 -4.45 -22.85
N ARG A 17 -1.41 -4.85 -23.90
CA ARG A 17 -0.10 -4.23 -24.19
C ARG A 17 -0.26 -2.91 -24.94
N TYR A 18 -1.42 -2.65 -25.52
CA TYR A 18 -1.67 -1.45 -26.33
C TYR A 18 -2.33 -0.33 -25.52
N PRO A 19 -1.87 0.93 -25.61
CA PRO A 19 -2.45 2.06 -24.87
C PRO A 19 -3.94 2.29 -25.14
N MET A 20 -4.40 1.96 -26.34
CA MET A 20 -5.82 2.06 -26.75
C MET A 20 -6.76 1.08 -26.03
N CYS A 21 -6.22 0.05 -25.37
CA CYS A 21 -7.03 -0.94 -24.67
C CYS A 21 -7.55 -0.38 -23.35
N THR A 22 -8.75 0.20 -23.41
CA THR A 22 -9.57 0.67 -22.29
C THR A 22 -10.62 -0.37 -21.89
N GLN A 23 -11.39 -0.09 -20.83
CA GLN A 23 -12.52 -0.93 -20.43
C GLN A 23 -13.54 -1.09 -21.56
N SER A 24 -13.92 -0.01 -22.25
CA SER A 24 -14.88 -0.07 -23.37
C SER A 24 -14.39 -0.93 -24.53
N VAL A 25 -13.10 -0.86 -24.84
CA VAL A 25 -12.48 -1.70 -25.89
C VAL A 25 -12.50 -3.17 -25.50
N LEU A 26 -12.13 -3.50 -24.25
CA LEU A 26 -12.21 -4.88 -23.75
C LEU A 26 -13.64 -5.41 -23.80
N GLU A 27 -14.60 -4.60 -23.38
CA GLU A 27 -16.01 -4.97 -23.38
C GLU A 27 -16.52 -5.23 -24.81
N ALA A 28 -16.13 -4.40 -25.78
CA ALA A 28 -16.41 -4.61 -27.19
C ALA A 28 -15.73 -5.88 -27.74
N MET A 29 -14.46 -6.13 -27.40
CA MET A 29 -13.75 -7.34 -27.79
C MET A 29 -14.44 -8.60 -27.26
N LEU A 30 -14.89 -8.57 -26.01
CA LEU A 30 -15.57 -9.71 -25.37
C LEU A 30 -16.96 -9.97 -25.97
N ARG A 31 -17.64 -8.96 -26.52
CA ARG A 31 -18.91 -9.17 -27.23
C ARG A 31 -18.74 -9.94 -28.54
N ILE A 32 -17.55 -9.97 -29.13
CA ILE A 32 -17.28 -10.67 -30.39
C ILE A 32 -17.08 -12.17 -30.11
N PRO A 33 -17.93 -13.08 -30.65
CA PRO A 33 -17.83 -14.52 -30.38
C PRO A 33 -16.48 -15.14 -30.80
N ALA A 34 -15.88 -14.64 -31.87
CA ALA A 34 -14.56 -15.07 -32.33
C ALA A 34 -13.44 -14.77 -31.31
N CYS A 35 -13.58 -13.71 -30.51
CA CYS A 35 -12.64 -13.40 -29.44
C CYS A 35 -12.92 -14.23 -28.18
N ALA A 36 -14.17 -14.59 -27.91
CA ALA A 36 -14.59 -15.42 -26.79
C ALA A 36 -14.04 -16.85 -26.86
N GLN A 37 -14.00 -17.42 -28.07
CA GLN A 37 -13.58 -18.81 -28.29
C GLN A 37 -12.07 -19.02 -28.13
N LEU A 38 -11.27 -17.96 -28.25
CA LEU A 38 -9.82 -17.99 -28.02
C LEU A 38 -9.45 -18.04 -26.53
N GLU A 39 -10.42 -17.86 -25.63
CA GLU A 39 -10.21 -17.79 -24.17
C GLU A 39 -10.13 -19.17 -23.49
N CYS A 40 -10.61 -20.25 -24.13
CA CYS A 40 -10.67 -21.57 -23.52
C CYS A 40 -9.36 -22.39 -23.58
N SER A 41 -8.38 -21.99 -24.39
CA SER A 41 -7.25 -22.88 -24.75
C SER A 41 -5.91 -22.53 -24.13
N ALA A 42 -5.82 -21.62 -23.15
CA ALA A 42 -4.54 -21.33 -22.52
C ALA A 42 -4.66 -21.09 -21.02
N SER A 43 -4.19 -22.07 -20.26
CA SER A 43 -3.97 -22.16 -18.81
C SER A 43 -3.06 -21.05 -18.20
N GLY A 44 -2.97 -19.85 -18.79
CA GLY A 44 -2.12 -18.77 -18.31
C GLY A 44 -2.94 -17.65 -17.68
N ALA A 45 -2.64 -17.32 -16.42
CA ALA A 45 -3.18 -16.13 -15.77
C ALA A 45 -2.93 -14.87 -16.62
N THR A 46 -3.87 -13.91 -16.60
CA THR A 46 -3.72 -12.67 -17.36
C THR A 46 -2.55 -11.85 -16.78
N GLU A 47 -1.46 -11.68 -17.53
CA GLU A 47 -0.36 -10.80 -17.08
C GLU A 47 -0.77 -9.33 -17.20
N LEU A 48 -0.53 -8.54 -16.15
CA LEU A 48 -0.74 -7.09 -16.13
C LEU A 48 0.45 -6.38 -16.80
N PRO A 49 0.26 -5.65 -17.90
CA PRO A 49 1.39 -5.03 -18.60
C PRO A 49 1.93 -3.81 -17.87
N ARG A 50 3.25 -3.66 -17.85
CA ARG A 50 3.96 -2.58 -17.14
C ARG A 50 3.47 -1.17 -17.48
N ARG A 51 2.93 -0.97 -18.70
CA ARG A 51 2.41 0.33 -19.16
C ARG A 51 1.31 0.88 -18.24
N LEU A 52 0.47 0.01 -17.65
CA LEU A 52 -0.62 0.40 -16.76
C LEU A 52 -0.11 1.19 -15.54
N PHE A 53 1.12 0.93 -15.12
CA PHE A 53 1.75 1.51 -13.94
C PHE A 53 2.85 2.52 -14.29
N ARG A 54 3.05 2.82 -15.58
CA ARG A 54 4.11 3.73 -16.04
C ARG A 54 3.80 5.19 -15.71
N SER A 55 2.53 5.60 -15.81
CA SER A 55 2.09 6.96 -15.50
C SER A 55 2.26 7.35 -14.02
N LEU A 56 2.36 6.36 -13.13
CA LEU A 56 2.44 6.57 -11.68
C LEU A 56 3.70 7.33 -11.22
N SER A 57 4.81 7.30 -11.97
CA SER A 57 6.04 8.04 -11.57
C SER A 57 5.96 9.55 -11.77
N SER A 58 4.98 10.06 -12.52
CA SER A 58 4.91 11.50 -12.82
C SER A 58 4.15 12.30 -11.77
N GLN A 59 3.53 11.65 -10.78
CA GLN A 59 2.47 12.26 -9.96
C GLN A 59 2.75 12.25 -8.45
N GLU A 60 4.02 12.35 -8.04
CA GLU A 60 4.44 12.22 -6.63
C GLU A 60 3.78 13.22 -5.64
N LYS A 61 3.14 14.29 -6.12
CA LYS A 61 2.43 15.28 -5.29
C LYS A 61 0.90 15.21 -5.38
N LYS A 62 0.37 14.25 -6.14
CA LYS A 62 -1.08 14.09 -6.32
C LYS A 62 -1.67 13.30 -5.15
N LEU A 63 -2.81 13.78 -4.63
CA LEU A 63 -3.67 12.99 -3.75
C LEU A 63 -4.43 11.96 -4.61
N TRP A 64 -4.05 10.70 -4.48
CA TRP A 64 -4.67 9.59 -5.21
C TRP A 64 -5.99 9.16 -4.57
N ASN A 65 -7.00 8.87 -5.38
CA ASN A 65 -8.29 8.32 -4.96
C ASN A 65 -8.60 6.97 -5.65
N THR A 66 -9.75 6.36 -5.32
CA THR A 66 -10.15 5.04 -5.86
C THR A 66 -10.54 5.05 -7.34
N GLU A 67 -10.80 6.22 -7.90
CA GLU A 67 -11.25 6.42 -9.28
C GLU A 67 -10.09 6.79 -10.20
N ASP A 68 -8.91 7.07 -9.64
CA ASP A 68 -7.71 7.36 -10.42
C ASP A 68 -7.18 6.11 -11.13
N ALA A 69 -6.76 6.28 -12.39
CA ALA A 69 -6.10 5.23 -13.13
C ALA A 69 -4.84 4.74 -12.40
N PRO A 70 -4.59 3.41 -12.33
CA PRO A 70 -5.24 2.36 -13.11
C PRO A 70 -6.42 1.64 -12.42
N LEU A 71 -6.89 2.09 -11.25
CA LEU A 71 -7.82 1.32 -10.41
C LEU A 71 -9.14 0.92 -11.08
N PRO A 72 -9.89 1.80 -11.75
CA PRO A 72 -11.17 1.42 -12.37
C PRO A 72 -11.01 0.27 -13.37
N LEU A 73 -9.97 0.34 -14.21
CA LEU A 73 -9.68 -0.72 -15.18
C LEU A 73 -9.28 -2.02 -14.48
N LEU A 74 -8.48 -1.95 -13.42
CA LEU A 74 -8.11 -3.15 -12.66
C LEU A 74 -9.34 -3.79 -11.98
N ARG A 75 -10.22 -2.99 -11.38
CA ARG A 75 -11.47 -3.48 -10.79
C ARG A 75 -12.30 -4.23 -11.83
N TYR A 76 -12.44 -3.67 -13.04
CA TYR A 76 -13.11 -4.35 -14.15
C TYR A 76 -12.43 -5.69 -14.50
N LEU A 77 -11.11 -5.69 -14.69
CA LEU A 77 -10.36 -6.91 -15.06
C LEU A 77 -10.51 -8.04 -14.03
N TYR A 78 -10.47 -7.72 -12.73
CA TYR A 78 -10.58 -8.72 -11.66
C TYR A 78 -12.02 -9.18 -11.38
N ALA A 79 -13.03 -8.37 -11.74
CA ALA A 79 -14.44 -8.71 -11.52
C ALA A 79 -15.10 -9.38 -12.74
N HIS A 80 -14.49 -9.30 -13.92
CA HIS A 80 -15.12 -9.75 -15.15
C HIS A 80 -15.11 -11.28 -15.27
N PRO A 81 -16.27 -11.96 -15.38
CA PRO A 81 -16.36 -13.42 -15.31
C PRO A 81 -15.66 -14.16 -16.46
N ARG A 82 -15.47 -13.47 -17.59
CA ARG A 82 -14.84 -14.03 -18.79
C ARG A 82 -13.34 -13.76 -18.88
N ILE A 83 -12.82 -12.87 -18.04
CA ILE A 83 -11.39 -12.55 -18.03
C ILE A 83 -10.72 -13.46 -16.99
N PRO A 84 -9.72 -14.28 -17.37
CA PRO A 84 -8.94 -15.02 -16.40
C PRO A 84 -8.32 -14.06 -15.39
N THR A 85 -8.44 -14.37 -14.10
CA THR A 85 -8.01 -13.47 -13.03
C THR A 85 -6.55 -13.03 -13.26
N PRO A 86 -6.29 -11.71 -13.30
CA PRO A 86 -4.93 -11.25 -13.54
C PRO A 86 -3.99 -11.61 -12.38
N HIS A 87 -2.74 -11.93 -12.72
CA HIS A 87 -1.73 -12.20 -11.70
C HIS A 87 -1.26 -10.88 -11.05
N ALA A 88 -1.49 -10.72 -9.75
CA ALA A 88 -1.18 -9.47 -9.05
C ALA A 88 0.33 -9.17 -9.01
N ASP A 89 1.16 -10.21 -8.92
CA ASP A 89 2.62 -10.12 -8.93
C ASP A 89 3.24 -10.19 -10.34
N SER A 90 2.48 -9.81 -11.37
CA SER A 90 2.98 -9.75 -12.75
C SER A 90 4.32 -8.99 -12.83
N TRP A 91 5.27 -9.50 -13.64
CA TRP A 91 6.61 -8.91 -13.79
C TRP A 91 7.40 -8.76 -12.48
N ASP A 92 7.41 -9.82 -11.67
CA ASP A 92 8.14 -9.90 -10.39
C ASP A 92 7.68 -8.85 -9.36
N GLY A 93 6.35 -8.69 -9.18
CA GLY A 93 5.79 -7.74 -8.22
C GLY A 93 5.91 -6.27 -8.67
N TYR A 94 6.10 -6.02 -9.96
CA TYR A 94 6.19 -4.65 -10.51
C TYR A 94 4.95 -3.78 -10.20
N PRO A 95 3.69 -4.27 -10.31
CA PRO A 95 2.50 -3.50 -9.95
C PRO A 95 2.57 -2.91 -8.54
N LEU A 96 2.82 -3.76 -7.54
CA LEU A 96 2.89 -3.34 -6.13
C LEU A 96 4.06 -2.39 -5.90
N THR A 97 5.23 -2.72 -6.42
CA THR A 97 6.42 -1.86 -6.31
C THR A 97 6.17 -0.45 -6.85
N ARG A 98 5.45 -0.33 -7.97
CA ARG A 98 5.13 0.96 -8.58
C ARG A 98 4.05 1.73 -7.82
N ALA A 99 3.03 1.05 -7.30
CA ALA A 99 2.01 1.67 -6.45
C ALA A 99 2.63 2.27 -5.17
N VAL A 100 3.57 1.53 -4.56
CA VAL A 100 4.34 1.98 -3.39
C VAL A 100 5.24 3.16 -3.76
N ALA A 101 5.94 3.08 -4.90
CA ALA A 101 6.82 4.16 -5.37
C ALA A 101 6.07 5.47 -5.58
N SER A 102 4.79 5.44 -6.00
CA SER A 102 3.97 6.64 -6.21
C SER A 102 3.15 7.06 -4.98
N GLY A 103 3.19 6.30 -3.88
CA GLY A 103 2.33 6.56 -2.71
C GLY A 103 0.83 6.40 -2.99
N PHE A 104 0.46 5.58 -3.99
CA PHE A 104 -0.95 5.38 -4.35
C PHE A 104 -1.60 4.39 -3.39
N ILE A 105 -1.96 4.86 -2.19
CA ILE A 105 -2.47 4.02 -1.10
C ILE A 105 -3.67 3.14 -1.50
N PRO A 106 -4.75 3.66 -2.13
CA PRO A 106 -5.85 2.80 -2.59
C PRO A 106 -5.42 1.67 -3.53
N LEU A 107 -4.42 1.91 -4.39
CA LEU A 107 -3.89 0.88 -5.28
C LEU A 107 -3.05 -0.16 -4.55
N VAL A 108 -2.28 0.26 -3.54
CA VAL A 108 -1.51 -0.67 -2.68
C VAL A 108 -2.47 -1.62 -1.96
N HIS A 109 -3.50 -1.11 -1.29
CA HIS A 109 -4.53 -1.96 -0.66
C HIS A 109 -5.19 -2.90 -1.66
N PHE A 110 -5.64 -2.37 -2.80
CA PHE A 110 -6.29 -3.21 -3.82
C PHE A 110 -5.38 -4.36 -4.29
N LEU A 111 -4.09 -4.12 -4.49
CA LEU A 111 -3.17 -5.18 -4.91
C LEU A 111 -2.92 -6.21 -3.80
N LEU A 112 -2.78 -5.77 -2.54
CA LEU A 112 -2.64 -6.67 -1.39
C LEU A 112 -3.90 -7.51 -1.16
N ASP A 113 -5.09 -6.97 -1.43
CA ASP A 113 -6.37 -7.70 -1.41
C ASP A 113 -6.48 -8.72 -2.54
N LYS A 114 -5.72 -8.53 -3.64
CA LYS A 114 -5.58 -9.49 -4.75
C LYS A 114 -4.35 -10.39 -4.59
N GLU A 115 -3.90 -10.58 -3.34
CA GLU A 115 -2.80 -11.48 -2.97
C GLU A 115 -1.44 -11.11 -3.56
N ALA A 116 -1.23 -9.83 -3.93
CA ALA A 116 0.12 -9.36 -4.29
C ALA A 116 1.06 -9.55 -3.10
N SER A 117 2.17 -10.26 -3.30
CA SER A 117 3.12 -10.53 -2.25
C SER A 117 4.15 -9.39 -2.12
N PRO A 118 4.20 -8.70 -0.97
CA PRO A 118 5.22 -7.69 -0.69
C PRO A 118 6.64 -8.27 -0.58
N ALA A 119 6.80 -9.60 -0.47
CA ALA A 119 8.08 -10.28 -0.43
C ALA A 119 8.71 -10.49 -1.83
N HIS A 120 7.97 -10.22 -2.92
CA HIS A 120 8.46 -10.45 -4.28
C HIS A 120 9.78 -9.72 -4.56
N LYS A 121 10.66 -10.43 -5.29
CA LYS A 121 11.96 -9.93 -5.74
C LYS A 121 12.82 -9.38 -4.59
N GLY A 122 12.87 -10.11 -3.47
CA GLY A 122 13.63 -9.68 -2.29
C GLY A 122 13.00 -8.48 -1.59
N ALA A 123 11.66 -8.42 -1.56
CA ALA A 123 10.89 -7.36 -0.91
C ALA A 123 11.24 -5.94 -1.38
N ILE A 124 11.44 -5.75 -2.69
CA ILE A 124 11.76 -4.42 -3.27
C ILE A 124 10.69 -3.39 -2.93
N ALA A 125 9.42 -3.79 -2.86
CA ALA A 125 8.34 -2.89 -2.44
C ALA A 125 8.62 -2.29 -1.06
N VAL A 126 9.02 -3.11 -0.08
CA VAL A 126 9.36 -2.64 1.27
C VAL A 126 10.58 -1.70 1.23
N HIS A 127 11.63 -2.05 0.48
CA HIS A 127 12.80 -1.18 0.32
C HIS A 127 12.46 0.17 -0.33
N VAL A 128 11.52 0.21 -1.27
CA VAL A 128 11.03 1.47 -1.84
C VAL A 128 10.30 2.30 -0.79
N ALA A 129 9.44 1.70 0.03
CA ALA A 129 8.76 2.39 1.12
C ALA A 129 9.75 2.96 2.16
N ILE A 130 10.79 2.20 2.51
CA ILE A 130 11.87 2.65 3.39
C ILE A 130 12.59 3.89 2.82
N ARG A 131 12.94 3.88 1.54
CA ARG A 131 13.60 5.03 0.88
C ARG A 131 12.70 6.26 0.83
N ARG A 132 11.38 6.07 0.77
CA ARG A 132 10.38 7.15 0.87
C ARG A 132 10.23 7.66 2.31
N ARG A 133 10.80 6.98 3.30
CA ARG A 133 10.67 7.26 4.74
C ARG A 133 9.21 7.27 5.20
N ASP A 134 8.39 6.39 4.61
CA ASP A 134 6.96 6.31 4.90
C ASP A 134 6.69 5.07 5.78
N LEU A 135 6.72 5.28 7.11
CA LEU A 135 6.46 4.22 8.07
C LEU A 135 5.07 3.60 7.90
N ARG A 136 4.05 4.40 7.56
CA ARG A 136 2.69 3.90 7.38
C ARG A 136 2.64 2.90 6.23
N LEU A 137 3.31 3.22 5.13
CA LEU A 137 3.40 2.34 3.97
C LEU A 137 4.23 1.08 4.27
N VAL A 138 5.30 1.19 5.07
CA VAL A 138 6.07 0.02 5.54
C VAL A 138 5.20 -0.91 6.39
N LYS A 139 4.47 -0.37 7.37
CA LYS A 139 3.56 -1.17 8.21
C LYS A 139 2.49 -1.86 7.36
N MET A 140 1.90 -1.16 6.38
CA MET A 140 0.91 -1.75 5.46
C MET A 140 1.45 -2.92 4.63
N LEU A 141 2.73 -2.91 4.27
CA LEU A 141 3.33 -4.00 3.50
C LEU A 141 3.77 -5.19 4.37
N ILE A 142 4.14 -4.95 5.63
CA ILE A 142 4.64 -5.98 6.53
C ILE A 142 3.50 -6.61 7.32
N GLU A 143 2.59 -5.80 7.82
CA GLU A 143 1.47 -6.25 8.64
C GLU A 143 0.29 -6.65 7.75
N PRO A 144 -0.41 -7.74 8.07
CA PRO A 144 -1.69 -8.05 7.44
C PRO A 144 -2.73 -6.99 7.80
N ASP A 145 -3.59 -6.65 6.85
CA ASP A 145 -4.72 -5.77 7.13
C ASP A 145 -5.64 -6.51 8.11
N VAL A 146 -5.60 -6.10 9.37
CA VAL A 146 -6.58 -6.55 10.37
C VAL A 146 -7.87 -5.79 10.07
N SER A 147 -8.52 -6.13 8.95
CA SER A 147 -9.92 -5.76 8.76
C SER A 147 -10.66 -6.37 9.96
N PRO A 148 -11.33 -5.56 10.80
CA PRO A 148 -12.25 -6.14 11.76
C PRO A 148 -13.21 -7.03 10.97
N ALA A 149 -13.35 -8.28 11.40
CA ALA A 149 -14.26 -9.24 10.78
C ALA A 149 -15.60 -8.57 10.47
N PRO A 150 -16.29 -8.93 9.37
CA PRO A 150 -17.61 -8.39 9.09
C PRO A 150 -18.46 -8.60 10.34
N VAL A 151 -18.94 -7.48 10.91
CA VAL A 151 -19.97 -7.53 11.93
C VAL A 151 -21.09 -8.32 11.29
N ARG A 152 -21.43 -9.46 11.89
CA ARG A 152 -22.57 -10.28 11.46
C ARG A 152 -23.82 -9.43 11.69
N GLU A 153 -24.18 -8.60 10.74
CA GLU A 153 -25.51 -8.02 10.64
C GLU A 153 -26.46 -9.17 10.31
N GLY A 154 -27.13 -9.66 11.35
CA GLY A 154 -27.94 -10.85 11.24
C GLY A 154 -28.62 -11.25 12.56
N GLU A 155 -29.17 -10.28 13.30
CA GLU A 155 -30.31 -10.56 14.17
C GLU A 155 -31.47 -9.64 13.76
N LEU A 156 -32.29 -10.18 12.86
CA LEU A 156 -33.65 -9.75 12.62
C LEU A 156 -34.44 -9.87 13.93
N LYS A 157 -34.88 -8.75 14.49
CA LYS A 157 -36.14 -8.69 15.24
C LYS A 157 -37.02 -7.63 14.60
N HIS A 158 -37.99 -8.14 13.84
CA HIS A 158 -39.23 -7.44 13.55
C HIS A 158 -39.86 -7.01 14.89
N ASP A 159 -40.17 -5.73 15.04
CA ASP A 159 -41.31 -5.29 15.82
C ASP A 159 -41.86 -3.99 15.25
N THR A 160 -43.00 -4.16 14.59
CA THR A 160 -43.94 -3.11 14.20
C THR A 160 -44.47 -2.39 15.44
N HIS A 161 -44.37 -1.06 15.51
CA HIS A 161 -45.43 -0.28 16.13
C HIS A 161 -45.56 1.14 15.56
N LYS A 162 -46.83 1.48 15.33
CA LYS A 162 -47.37 2.72 14.76
C LYS A 162 -47.17 3.93 15.67
N GLY A 163 -46.98 5.09 15.03
CA GLY A 163 -47.71 6.32 15.33
C GLY A 163 -47.17 7.20 16.47
N GLY A 164 -47.07 8.50 16.19
CA GLY A 164 -46.92 9.50 17.26
C GLY A 164 -46.17 10.75 16.81
N LYS A 165 -46.93 11.80 16.50
CA LYS A 165 -46.45 13.14 16.19
C LYS A 165 -45.79 13.82 17.40
N VAL A 166 -45.08 14.92 17.08
CA VAL A 166 -44.95 16.21 17.82
C VAL A 166 -43.61 16.50 18.50
N SER A 167 -43.18 17.75 18.23
CA SER A 167 -42.41 18.68 19.06
C SER A 167 -40.90 18.82 18.85
N ILE A 168 -40.61 19.80 17.98
CA ILE A 168 -39.49 20.73 18.05
C ILE A 168 -39.44 21.40 19.44
N ARG A 169 -38.38 21.13 20.23
CA ARG A 169 -37.85 22.06 21.25
C ARG A 169 -36.33 21.91 21.43
N LYS A 170 -35.62 22.87 20.84
CA LYS A 170 -34.44 23.60 21.33
C LYS A 170 -33.91 23.21 22.73
N ARG A 171 -32.67 22.71 22.82
CA ARG A 171 -31.67 23.19 23.80
C ARG A 171 -30.28 22.56 23.63
N ARG A 172 -29.27 23.45 23.68
CA ARG A 172 -27.83 23.20 23.77
C ARG A 172 -27.47 22.43 25.04
N LYS A 173 -26.53 21.47 24.97
CA LYS A 173 -25.51 21.24 26.02
C LYS A 173 -24.33 20.43 25.48
N SER A 174 -23.16 21.04 25.51
CA SER A 174 -21.83 20.43 25.47
C SER A 174 -21.58 19.60 26.73
N VAL A 175 -21.12 18.35 26.59
CA VAL A 175 -20.24 17.67 27.57
C VAL A 175 -19.41 16.63 26.81
N GLU A 176 -18.12 16.61 27.14
CA GLU A 176 -17.08 15.69 26.71
C GLU A 176 -17.29 14.24 27.18
N GLU A 177 -16.43 13.37 26.65
CA GLU A 177 -16.02 12.06 27.18
C GLU A 177 -17.02 10.89 27.20
N ASP A 178 -16.77 9.89 26.35
CA ASP A 178 -16.53 8.50 26.81
C ASP A 178 -16.03 7.65 25.62
N TYR A 179 -14.71 7.63 25.37
CA TYR A 179 -14.11 6.59 24.54
C TYR A 179 -14.03 5.31 25.37
N GLY A 180 -15.18 4.64 25.49
CA GLY A 180 -15.32 3.33 26.10
C GLY A 180 -14.39 2.32 25.42
N ALA A 181 -13.26 2.07 26.08
CA ALA A 181 -12.30 1.03 25.75
C ALA A 181 -12.98 -0.35 25.81
N LYS A 182 -13.46 -0.84 24.66
CA LYS A 182 -13.90 -2.23 24.54
C LYS A 182 -12.68 -3.14 24.56
N LYS A 183 -12.51 -3.78 25.72
CA LYS A 183 -11.51 -4.79 26.05
C LYS A 183 -11.35 -5.80 24.90
N GLY A 184 -10.08 -5.97 24.50
CA GLY A 184 -9.67 -6.83 23.41
C GLY A 184 -10.15 -8.26 23.56
N ALA A 185 -10.96 -8.69 22.60
CA ALA A 185 -10.98 -10.09 22.22
C ALA A 185 -9.54 -10.48 21.87
N LYS A 186 -9.03 -11.58 22.44
CA LYS A 186 -7.71 -12.14 22.14
C LYS A 186 -7.60 -12.38 20.64
N ARG A 187 -7.06 -11.39 19.92
CA ARG A 187 -6.74 -11.50 18.51
C ARG A 187 -5.64 -12.55 18.40
N ARG A 188 -5.92 -13.62 17.67
CA ARG A 188 -4.86 -14.54 17.23
C ARG A 188 -3.82 -13.67 16.52
N ARG A 189 -2.55 -13.77 16.93
CA ARG A 189 -1.46 -13.08 16.25
C ARG A 189 -1.47 -13.55 14.81
N ILE A 190 -1.88 -12.68 13.88
CA ILE A 190 -1.71 -12.94 12.46
C ILE A 190 -0.24 -12.66 12.17
N GLU A 191 0.43 -13.62 11.55
CA GLU A 191 1.83 -13.49 11.18
C GLU A 191 2.02 -12.39 10.13
N ASP A 192 3.20 -11.80 10.10
CA ASP A 192 3.54 -10.75 9.15
C ASP A 192 3.58 -11.29 7.72
N ARG A 193 3.17 -10.46 6.74
CA ARG A 193 3.28 -10.75 5.31
C ARG A 193 4.74 -10.88 4.85
N VAL A 194 5.67 -10.22 5.55
CA VAL A 194 7.10 -10.22 5.25
C VAL A 194 7.91 -10.31 6.53
N SER A 195 8.86 -11.25 6.57
CA SER A 195 9.87 -11.29 7.64
C SER A 195 10.87 -10.15 7.46
N VAL A 196 11.02 -9.31 8.48
CA VAL A 196 12.00 -8.21 8.49
C VAL A 196 13.40 -8.76 8.63
N ASN A 197 14.29 -8.40 7.70
CA ASN A 197 15.68 -8.84 7.69
C ASN A 197 16.67 -7.69 7.98
N ALA A 198 17.92 -8.06 8.26
CA ALA A 198 18.99 -7.08 8.54
C ALA A 198 19.23 -6.10 7.37
N ALA A 199 19.00 -6.54 6.12
CA ALA A 199 19.16 -5.67 4.95
C ALA A 199 18.13 -4.53 4.91
N MET A 200 16.89 -4.78 5.32
CA MET A 200 15.85 -3.75 5.47
C MET A 200 16.21 -2.75 6.58
N LEU A 201 16.69 -3.25 7.72
CA LEU A 201 17.13 -2.42 8.83
C LEU A 201 18.32 -1.53 8.43
N LYS A 202 19.34 -2.12 7.79
CA LYS A 202 20.48 -1.37 7.26
C LYS A 202 20.05 -0.32 6.25
N ALA A 203 19.09 -0.63 5.37
CA ALA A 203 18.54 0.35 4.43
C ALA A 203 17.80 1.49 5.14
N ALA A 204 17.04 1.21 6.21
CA ALA A 204 16.35 2.23 6.99
C ALA A 204 17.33 3.18 7.68
N VAL A 205 18.37 2.63 8.31
CA VAL A 205 19.43 3.43 8.93
C VAL A 205 20.20 4.26 7.90
N ALA A 206 20.60 3.66 6.78
CA ALA A 206 21.28 4.36 5.69
C ALA A 206 20.43 5.50 5.09
N CYS A 207 19.10 5.33 5.08
CA CYS A 207 18.17 6.36 4.65
C CYS A 207 17.82 7.39 5.75
N ASP A 208 18.38 7.32 6.96
CA ASP A 208 18.01 8.12 8.14
C ASP A 208 16.50 8.08 8.45
N ALA A 209 15.88 6.91 8.22
CA ALA A 209 14.48 6.63 8.57
C ALA A 209 14.41 6.02 9.98
N ARG A 210 14.57 6.87 10.99
CA ARG A 210 14.74 6.47 12.40
C ARG A 210 13.51 5.77 12.97
N ASP A 211 12.33 6.28 12.63
CA ASP A 211 11.04 5.73 12.98
C ASP A 211 10.85 4.30 12.44
N ILE A 212 11.29 4.06 11.20
CA ILE A 212 11.27 2.72 10.58
C ILE A 212 12.31 1.79 11.22
N ALA A 213 13.53 2.27 11.46
CA ALA A 213 14.55 1.47 12.12
C ALA A 213 14.15 1.08 13.56
N GLU A 214 13.57 2.01 14.30
CA GLU A 214 13.02 1.78 15.64
C GLU A 214 11.89 0.76 15.61
N TYR A 215 10.95 0.89 14.66
CA TYR A 215 9.90 -0.10 14.43
C TYR A 215 10.46 -1.51 14.19
N PHE A 216 11.47 -1.65 13.33
CA PHE A 216 12.09 -2.94 13.05
C PHE A 216 12.79 -3.54 14.27
N MET A 217 13.48 -2.74 15.07
CA MET A 217 14.18 -3.23 16.27
C MET A 217 13.22 -3.55 17.41
N LYS A 218 12.23 -2.69 17.67
CA LYS A 218 11.34 -2.80 18.84
C LYS A 218 10.14 -3.71 18.59
N GLU A 219 9.42 -3.49 17.49
CA GLU A 219 8.18 -4.22 17.20
C GLU A 219 8.46 -5.54 16.46
N LYS A 220 9.45 -5.55 15.55
CA LYS A 220 9.78 -6.75 14.74
C LYS A 220 10.99 -7.54 15.25
N SER A 221 11.58 -7.11 16.37
CA SER A 221 12.71 -7.78 17.03
C SER A 221 13.90 -8.06 16.10
N CYS A 222 14.11 -7.20 15.09
CA CYS A 222 15.24 -7.32 14.18
C CYS A 222 16.53 -6.89 14.90
N ILE A 223 17.51 -7.78 14.96
CA ILE A 223 18.80 -7.52 15.63
C ILE A 223 19.75 -6.81 14.65
N PRO A 224 20.29 -5.63 14.99
CA PRO A 224 21.24 -4.91 14.14
C PRO A 224 22.59 -5.63 14.07
N ASP A 225 23.21 -5.62 12.89
CA ASP A 225 24.60 -6.05 12.71
C ASP A 225 25.59 -4.96 13.19
N MET A 226 26.87 -5.33 13.33
CA MET A 226 27.91 -4.40 13.78
C MET A 226 28.07 -3.18 12.87
N GLU A 227 27.81 -3.32 11.56
CA GLU A 227 27.85 -2.21 10.62
C GLU A 227 26.69 -1.23 10.86
N THR A 228 25.49 -1.73 11.10
CA THR A 228 24.29 -0.95 11.41
C THR A 228 24.47 -0.23 12.74
N VAL A 229 25.06 -0.87 13.75
CA VAL A 229 25.39 -0.21 15.04
C VAL A 229 26.36 0.96 14.83
N LYS A 230 27.40 0.79 14.00
CA LYS A 230 28.34 1.88 13.65
C LYS A 230 27.63 3.04 12.94
N LEU A 231 26.68 2.74 12.05
CA LEU A 231 25.91 3.77 11.36
C LEU A 231 24.97 4.53 12.32
N LEU A 232 24.33 3.81 13.25
CA LEU A 232 23.47 4.40 14.27
C LEU A 232 24.24 5.34 15.21
N SER A 233 25.43 4.94 15.67
CA SER A 233 26.26 5.78 16.54
C SER A 233 26.80 7.02 15.82
N ALA A 234 27.17 6.88 14.54
CA ALA A 234 27.57 8.01 13.71
C ALA A 234 26.45 9.06 13.57
N GLN A 235 25.19 8.63 13.38
CA GLN A 235 24.02 9.52 13.25
C GLN A 235 23.69 10.28 14.55
N GLN A 236 23.96 9.68 15.71
CA GLN A 236 23.79 10.33 17.02
C GLN A 236 24.79 11.48 17.19
N SER A 237 26.07 11.25 16.85
CA SER A 237 27.13 12.27 16.98
C SER A 237 26.96 13.50 16.07
N GLY A 238 26.35 13.33 14.89
CA GLY A 238 26.12 14.43 13.94
C GLY A 238 24.95 15.34 14.32
N SER A 239 24.01 14.85 15.13
CA SER A 239 22.80 15.60 15.49
C SER A 239 23.05 16.61 16.62
N GLU A 240 24.05 16.39 17.47
CA GLU A 240 24.43 17.33 18.55
C GLU A 240 25.18 18.56 18.03
N ARG A 241 26.03 18.41 17.01
CA ARG A 241 26.82 19.51 16.45
C ARG A 241 25.99 20.62 15.78
N LYS A 242 24.76 20.33 15.33
CA LYS A 242 23.88 21.34 14.70
C LYS A 242 23.11 22.21 15.70
N LYS A 243 23.03 21.83 16.99
CA LYS A 243 22.30 22.61 18.00
C LYS A 243 23.14 23.73 18.63
N THR A 244 24.47 23.66 18.55
CA THR A 244 25.37 24.60 19.25
C THR A 244 25.77 25.83 18.44
N ASN A 245 25.41 25.93 17.14
CA ASN A 245 25.87 27.04 16.27
C ASN A 245 24.80 28.10 15.94
N ARG A 246 23.85 28.35 16.86
CA ARG A 246 22.79 29.36 16.70
C ARG A 246 22.82 30.52 17.71
N HIS A 247 23.93 30.73 18.42
CA HIS A 247 24.12 31.93 19.23
C HIS A 247 25.42 32.62 18.84
N ASN A 248 25.30 33.65 18.00
CA ASN A 248 26.27 34.74 17.99
C ASN A 248 25.50 36.08 17.95
N PRO A 249 25.34 36.79 19.08
CA PRO A 249 24.79 38.13 19.11
C PRO A 249 25.93 39.12 18.80
N GLY A 250 26.07 39.48 17.54
CA GLY A 250 27.00 40.54 17.10
C GLY A 250 26.44 41.92 17.44
N SER A 251 26.63 42.34 18.68
CA SER A 251 26.58 43.74 19.12
C SER A 251 27.67 44.53 18.41
N HIS A 252 27.29 45.55 17.62
CA HIS A 252 28.19 46.63 17.22
C HIS A 252 27.64 47.97 17.73
N HIS A 253 28.06 48.30 18.94
CA HIS A 253 28.06 49.64 19.48
C HIS A 253 29.26 50.38 18.88
N TYR A 254 29.02 51.47 18.14
CA TYR A 254 30.05 52.46 17.81
C TYR A 254 29.84 53.68 18.71
N PRO A 255 30.88 54.19 19.41
CA PRO A 255 30.96 55.59 19.78
C PRO A 255 31.71 56.38 18.69
N VAL A 256 31.77 57.71 18.85
CA VAL A 256 32.49 58.76 18.08
C VAL A 256 31.45 59.72 17.47
N THR A 257 31.43 61.03 17.73
CA THR A 257 32.19 61.99 18.58
C THR A 257 31.29 63.21 18.74
#